data_AF-A0A1J5I487-F1
#
_entry.id   AF-A0A1J5I487-F1
#
_cell.length_a   1.000
_cell.length_b   1.000
_cell.length_c   1.000
_cell.angle_alpha   90.00
_cell.angle_beta   90.00
_cell.angle_gamma   90.00
#
_symmetry.space_group_name_H-M   'P 1'
#
loop_
_entity.id
_entity.type
_entity.pdbx_description
1 polymer ?
#
loop_
_entity_poly.entity_id
_entity_poly.type
_entity_poly.pdbx_seq_one_letter_code
_entity_poly.pdbx_strand_id
1 'polypeptide(L)'
;MGNKIKFIYFDVGKVFMTFDEIFAWVAKDLNIDQNLIDNAEEKYDIDANLGKIDIPEVWQKICEELKIEGGENTQLLNRGCPIMRQSC
;
A
#
# COMPACT_ATOMS: atom_id res chain seq x y z
N MET A 1 -5.28 6.53 44.83
CA MET A 1 -4.51 5.49 44.10
C MET A 1 -4.85 5.62 42.63
N GLY A 2 -3.92 6.15 41.82
CA GLY A 2 -4.15 6.36 40.39
C GLY A 2 -3.65 5.16 39.58
N ASN A 3 -4.50 4.60 38.71
CA ASN A 3 -4.09 3.58 37.75
C ASN A 3 -3.12 4.21 36.75
N LYS A 4 -1.84 3.82 36.82
CA LYS A 4 -0.85 4.17 35.79
C LYS A 4 -1.10 3.32 34.56
N ILE A 5 -1.23 3.96 33.40
CA ILE A 5 -1.25 3.27 32.11
C ILE A 5 0.08 2.55 31.94
N LYS A 6 0.04 1.25 31.64
CA LYS A 6 1.22 0.39 31.51
C LYS A 6 1.60 0.12 30.06
N PHE A 7 0.62 0.14 29.16
CA PHE A 7 0.80 -0.15 27.74
C PHE A 7 -0.13 0.72 26.90
N ILE A 8 0.37 1.14 25.74
CA ILE A 8 -0.39 1.81 24.68
C ILE A 8 -0.12 1.01 23.41
N TYR A 9 -1.18 0.54 22.76
CA TYR A 9 -1.09 -0.12 21.46
C TYR A 9 -1.49 0.88 20.39
N PHE A 10 -0.65 1.02 19.37
CA PHE A 10 -0.94 1.83 18.20
C PHE A 10 -1.23 0.92 17.03
N ASP A 11 -2.30 1.23 16.29
CA ASP A 11 -2.55 0.67 14.97
C ASP A 11 -1.57 1.31 13.99
N VAL A 12 -0.66 0.50 13.43
CA VAL A 12 0.41 0.96 12.53
C VAL A 12 -0.16 1.43 11.19
N GLY A 13 -1.24 0.80 10.71
CA GLY A 13 -1.82 1.08 9.39
C GLY A 13 -2.33 2.52 9.25
N LYS A 14 -2.84 3.11 10.33
CA LYS A 14 -3.29 4.51 10.37
C LYS A 14 -2.26 5.52 10.89
N VAL A 15 -1.07 5.04 11.28
CA VAL A 15 -0.03 5.88 11.89
C VAL A 15 1.08 6.22 10.90
N PHE A 16 1.38 5.34 9.95
CA PHE A 16 2.49 5.56 9.01
C PHE A 16 2.04 5.82 7.58
N MET A 17 1.22 4.95 6.99
CA MET A 17 0.59 5.11 5.67
C MET A 17 -0.33 3.92 5.38
N THR A 18 -1.45 4.13 4.69
CA THR A 18 -2.31 3.01 4.21
C THR A 18 -1.98 2.62 2.77
N PHE A 19 -2.42 1.43 2.35
CA PHE A 19 -2.31 0.96 0.96
C PHE A 19 -3.04 1.91 0.02
N ASP A 20 -4.23 2.39 0.40
CA ASP A 20 -5.01 3.40 -0.31
C ASP A 20 -4.20 4.65 -0.65
N GLU A 21 -3.40 5.15 0.30
CA GLU A 21 -2.59 6.34 0.08
C GLU A 21 -1.48 6.07 -0.94
N ILE A 22 -0.81 4.92 -0.86
CA ILE A 22 0.25 4.52 -1.80
C ILE A 22 -0.33 4.38 -3.22
N PHE A 23 -1.45 3.68 -3.35
CA PHE A 23 -2.04 3.40 -4.65
C PHE A 23 -2.76 4.60 -5.26
N ALA A 24 -3.34 5.50 -4.46
CA ALA A 24 -3.84 6.79 -4.95
C ALA A 24 -2.74 7.64 -5.59
N TRP A 25 -1.53 7.64 -5.02
CA TRP A 25 -0.37 8.30 -5.63
C TRP A 25 0.00 7.69 -6.98
N VAL A 26 0.03 6.36 -7.06
CA VAL A 26 0.38 5.65 -8.29
C VAL A 26 -0.69 5.86 -9.37
N ALA A 27 -1.98 5.82 -9.00
CA ALA A 27 -3.11 6.13 -9.87
C ALA A 27 -2.92 7.49 -10.56
N LYS A 28 -2.55 8.50 -9.77
CA LYS A 28 -2.31 9.86 -10.23
C LYS A 28 -1.10 9.96 -11.16
N ASP A 29 0.02 9.32 -10.83
CA ASP A 29 1.26 9.41 -11.62
C ASP A 29 1.11 8.71 -12.98
N LEU A 30 0.37 7.61 -13.02
CA LEU A 30 0.09 6.84 -14.24
C LEU A 30 -1.16 7.32 -14.99
N ASN A 31 -1.87 8.32 -14.46
CA ASN A 31 -3.14 8.83 -14.99
C ASN A 31 -4.19 7.72 -15.20
N ILE A 32 -4.30 6.83 -14.21
CA ILE A 32 -5.26 5.73 -14.13
C ILE A 32 -6.39 6.14 -13.18
N ASP A 33 -7.62 5.73 -13.50
CA ASP A 33 -8.76 5.91 -12.59
C ASP A 33 -8.52 5.13 -11.30
N GLN A 34 -8.49 5.84 -10.18
CA GLN A 34 -8.28 5.26 -8.85
C GLN A 34 -9.30 4.16 -8.54
N ASN A 35 -10.56 4.29 -8.99
CA ASN A 35 -11.57 3.26 -8.75
C ASN A 35 -11.21 1.91 -9.39
N LEU A 36 -10.46 1.90 -10.50
CA LEU A 36 -10.01 0.65 -11.12
C LEU A 36 -8.95 -0.03 -10.25
N ILE A 37 -8.08 0.75 -9.63
CA ILE A 37 -7.04 0.24 -8.73
C ILE A 37 -7.68 -0.27 -7.44
N ASP A 38 -8.58 0.49 -6.83
CA ASP A 38 -9.27 0.09 -5.59
C ASP A 38 -10.05 -1.24 -5.77
N ASN A 39 -10.78 -1.38 -6.89
CA ASN A 39 -11.50 -2.62 -7.20
C ASN A 39 -10.58 -3.83 -7.44
N ALA A 40 -9.37 -3.61 -7.98
CA ALA A 40 -8.40 -4.66 -8.20
C ALA A 40 -7.69 -5.04 -6.88
N GLU A 41 -7.42 -4.04 -6.02
CA GLU A 41 -6.75 -4.18 -4.74
C GLU A 41 -7.59 -4.94 -3.69
N GLU A 42 -8.91 -4.74 -3.68
CA GLU A 42 -9.84 -5.37 -2.71
C GLU A 42 -9.70 -6.90 -2.64
N LYS A 43 -9.33 -7.54 -3.75
CA LYS A 43 -9.11 -8.99 -3.84
C LYS A 43 -7.89 -9.48 -3.05
N TYR A 44 -6.94 -8.59 -2.80
CA TYR A 44 -5.65 -8.86 -2.20
C TYR A 44 -5.51 -8.28 -0.78
N ASP A 45 -6.41 -7.39 -0.38
CA ASP A 45 -6.43 -6.74 0.94
C ASP A 45 -6.34 -7.75 2.09
N ILE A 46 -7.12 -8.83 2.06
CA ILE A 46 -7.08 -9.87 3.11
C ILE A 46 -5.70 -10.54 3.19
N ASP A 47 -5.11 -10.90 2.05
CA ASP A 47 -3.82 -11.60 2.04
C ASP A 47 -2.66 -10.66 2.40
N ALA A 48 -2.76 -9.38 2.01
CA ALA A 48 -1.82 -8.32 2.40
C ALA A 48 -1.89 -8.03 3.91
N ASN A 49 -3.09 -7.91 4.47
CA ASN A 49 -3.31 -7.71 5.92
C ASN A 49 -2.87 -8.89 6.77
N LEU A 50 -2.88 -10.10 6.21
CA LEU A 50 -2.32 -11.30 6.85
C LEU A 50 -0.80 -11.44 6.66
N GLY A 51 -0.16 -10.52 5.93
CA GLY A 51 1.28 -10.53 5.64
C GLY A 51 1.72 -11.68 4.73
N LYS A 52 0.81 -12.26 3.95
CA LYS A 52 1.12 -13.34 3.01
C LYS A 52 1.74 -12.83 1.72
N ILE A 53 1.39 -11.60 1.33
CA ILE A 53 1.90 -10.87 0.18
C ILE A 53 2.23 -9.45 0.64
N ASP A 54 3.22 -8.82 0.01
CA ASP A 54 3.63 -7.45 0.34
C ASP A 54 3.10 -6.42 -0.66
N ILE A 55 3.29 -5.13 -0.38
CA ILE A 55 2.80 -4.02 -1.22
C ILE A 55 3.32 -4.12 -2.67
N PRO A 56 4.61 -4.37 -2.93
CA PRO A 56 5.12 -4.63 -4.28
C PRO A 56 4.41 -5.79 -5.00
N GLU A 57 4.15 -6.90 -4.31
CA GLU A 57 3.47 -8.06 -4.89
C GLU A 57 1.99 -7.74 -5.20
N VAL A 58 1.29 -7.04 -4.31
CA VAL A 58 -0.08 -6.56 -4.56
C VAL A 58 -0.11 -5.66 -5.80
N TRP A 59 0.83 -4.73 -5.92
CA TRP A 59 0.93 -3.84 -7.08
C TRP A 59 1.17 -4.61 -8.39
N GLN A 60 2.06 -5.61 -8.39
CA GLN A 60 2.30 -6.45 -9.56
C GLN A 60 1.03 -7.16 -10.02
N LYS A 61 0.27 -7.74 -9.08
CA LYS A 61 -1.00 -8.42 -9.39
C LYS A 61 -2.05 -7.44 -9.98
N ILE A 62 -2.15 -6.23 -9.43
CA ILE A 62 -3.01 -5.16 -9.98
C ILE A 62 -2.58 -4.81 -11.40
N CYS A 63 -1.28 -4.67 -11.66
CA CYS A 63 -0.75 -4.36 -12.99
C CYS A 63 -1.05 -5.45 -14.03
N GLU A 64 -0.92 -6.72 -13.63
CA GLU A 64 -1.25 -7.87 -14.47
C GLU A 64 -2.75 -7.90 -14.80
N GLU A 65 -3.61 -7.66 -13.80
CA GLU A 65 -5.07 -7.67 -13.98
C GLU A 65 -5.55 -6.52 -14.88
N LEU A 66 -5.05 -5.30 -14.62
CA LEU A 66 -5.44 -4.09 -15.34
C LEU A 66 -4.65 -3.87 -16.64
N LYS A 67 -3.66 -4.71 -16.94
CA LYS A 67 -2.76 -4.62 -18.11
C LYS A 67 -2.04 -3.27 -18.18
N ILE A 68 -1.50 -2.82 -17.05
CA ILE A 68 -0.77 -1.55 -16.95
C ILE A 68 0.64 -1.73 -17.49
N GLU A 69 0.95 -1.10 -18.62
CA GLU A 69 2.30 -1.10 -19.19
C GLU A 69 3.28 -0.33 -18.27
N GLY A 70 4.43 -0.93 -17.96
CA GLY A 70 5.44 -0.34 -17.07
C GLY A 70 5.14 -0.44 -15.57
N GLY A 71 4.05 -1.12 -15.19
CA GLY A 71 3.65 -1.35 -13.79
C GLY A 71 4.64 -2.19 -12.97
N GLU A 72 5.48 -2.98 -13.64
CA GLU A 72 6.57 -3.74 -13.05
C GLU A 72 7.69 -2.88 -12.41
N ASN A 73 7.70 -1.57 -12.69
CA ASN A 73 8.60 -0.64 -12.02
C ASN A 73 8.11 -0.24 -10.61
N THR A 74 8.43 -1.07 -9.62
CA THR A 74 8.08 -0.85 -8.21
C THR A 74 8.74 0.38 -7.58
N GLN A 75 9.69 1.06 -8.25
CA GLN A 75 10.28 2.31 -7.76
C GLN A 75 9.25 3.44 -7.60
N LEU A 76 8.11 3.35 -8.29
CA LEU A 76 6.98 4.27 -8.14
C LEU A 76 6.38 4.21 -6.72
N LEU A 77 6.38 3.03 -6.11
CA LEU A 77 5.90 2.82 -4.74
C LEU A 77 6.78 3.53 -3.70
N ASN A 78 8.08 3.66 -3.97
CA ASN A 78 9.03 4.36 -3.09
C ASN A 78 8.82 5.89 -3.07
N ARG A 79 8.14 6.44 -4.08
CA ARG A 79 7.80 7.87 -4.12
C ARG A 79 6.60 8.17 -3.24
N GLY A 80 5.60 7.29 -3.22
CA GLY A 80 4.43 7.38 -2.35
C GLY A 80 4.73 7.03 -0.89
N CYS A 81 5.57 6.02 -0.63
CA CYS A 81 5.84 5.49 0.72
C CYS A 81 7.15 6.04 1.36
N PRO A 82 7.09 6.81 2.46
CA PRO A 82 8.27 7.35 3.15
C PRO A 82 9.18 6.28 3.76
N ILE A 83 8.62 5.12 4.13
CA ILE A 83 9.35 4.03 4.78
C ILE A 83 10.31 3.34 3.77
N MET A 84 9.90 3.23 2.50
CA MET A 84 10.76 2.63 1.46
C MET A 84 11.88 3.56 0.98
N ARG A 85 11.96 4.81 1.46
CA ARG A 85 13.06 5.74 1.17
C ARG A 85 14.30 5.51 2.02
N GLN A 86 14.24 4.69 3.07
CA GLN A 86 15.35 4.48 4.01
C GLN A 86 16.21 3.24 3.72
N SER A 87 15.87 2.44 2.71
CA SER A 87 16.67 1.29 2.29
C SER A 87 17.64 1.70 1.18
N CYS A 88 18.70 2.44 1.53
CA CYS A 88 19.88 2.69 0.71
C CYS A 88 21.13 2.51 1.56
#